data_AF-A0A8D2KLZ1-F1
#
_entry.id   AF-A0A8D2KLZ1-F1
#
_cell.length_a   1.000
_cell.length_b   1.000
_cell.length_c   1.000
_cell.angle_alpha   90.00
_cell.angle_beta   90.00
_cell.angle_gamma   90.00
#
_symmetry.space_group_name_H-M   'P 1'
#
loop_
_entity.id
_entity.type
_entity.pdbx_description
1 polymer ?
#
loop_
_entity_poly.entity_id
_entity_poly.type
_entity_poly.pdbx_seq_one_letter_code
_entity_poly.pdbx_strand_id
1 'polypeptide(L)' 'CSGINAWVCTPGQQHLPMTAPFDSRFPNRNQTKNCWQNYVDFHRFQKAMTTKEGNVSVCEW' A
#
# COMPACT_ATOMS: atom_id res chain seq x y z
N CYS A 1 14.09 -21.99 -1.45
CA CYS A 1 14.17 -23.18 -0.58
C CYS A 1 15.45 -23.14 0.24
N SER A 2 15.38 -22.61 1.45
CA SER A 2 16.18 -23.00 2.64
C SER A 2 15.95 -21.96 3.71
N GLY A 3 15.49 -22.40 4.88
CA GLY A 3 15.44 -21.58 6.10
C GLY A 3 14.03 -21.22 6.55
N ILE A 4 13.37 -22.20 7.18
CA ILE A 4 12.16 -22.05 7.99
C ILE A 4 12.59 -21.30 9.27
N ASN A 5 12.03 -20.13 9.55
CA ASN A 5 12.01 -19.59 10.90
C ASN A 5 10.57 -19.23 11.28
N ALA A 6 10.04 -20.10 12.13
CA ALA A 6 9.03 -19.94 13.16
C ALA A 6 8.03 -18.78 13.05
N TRP A 7 6.80 -19.18 12.77
CA TRP A 7 5.53 -18.60 13.20
C TRP A 7 5.61 -17.69 14.44
N VAL A 8 5.33 -16.40 14.22
CA VAL A 8 4.44 -15.65 15.11
C VAL A 8 3.47 -14.87 14.20
N CYS A 9 2.30 -15.46 13.93
CA CYS A 9 1.17 -14.72 13.38
C CYS A 9 0.35 -14.20 14.58
N THR A 10 0.65 -12.99 15.05
CA THR A 10 -0.28 -12.23 15.92
C THR A 10 -1.44 -11.71 15.06
N PRO A 11 -2.70 -11.76 15.54
CA PRO A 11 -3.81 -11.12 14.85
C PRO A 11 -3.66 -9.61 15.02
N GLY A 12 -3.12 -8.93 13.99
CA GLY A 12 -3.04 -7.47 13.96
C GLY A 12 -1.70 -6.83 13.57
N GLN A 13 -0.71 -7.59 13.10
CA GLN A 13 0.50 -6.99 12.52
C GLN A 13 0.60 -7.31 11.03
N GLN A 14 0.16 -6.38 10.18
CA GLN A 14 0.60 -6.34 8.79
C GLN A 14 2.08 -6.00 8.81
N HIS A 15 2.93 -6.99 8.49
CA HIS A 15 4.27 -6.68 8.01
C HIS A 15 4.07 -5.92 6.69
N LEU A 16 4.41 -4.64 6.67
CA LEU A 16 4.37 -3.86 5.45
C LEU A 16 5.30 -4.55 4.45
N PRO A 17 4.81 -4.99 3.28
CA PRO A 17 5.68 -5.60 2.30
C PRO A 17 6.70 -4.53 1.86
N MET A 18 7.98 -4.91 1.71
CA MET A 18 9.01 -3.98 1.20
C MET A 18 8.67 -3.42 -0.19
N THR A 19 7.72 -4.06 -0.88
CA THR A 19 7.27 -3.72 -2.23
C THR A 19 5.75 -3.75 -2.31
N ALA A 20 5.16 -2.88 -3.13
CA ALA A 20 3.72 -2.89 -3.38
C ALA A 20 3.22 -4.27 -3.84
N PRO A 21 2.03 -4.71 -3.40
CA PRO A 21 1.47 -6.00 -3.78
C PRO A 21 1.05 -6.03 -5.25
N PHE A 22 0.89 -7.24 -5.78
CA PHE A 22 0.39 -7.44 -7.14
C PHE A 22 -1.07 -6.95 -7.25
N ASP A 23 -1.31 -6.02 -8.17
CA ASP A 23 -2.65 -5.53 -8.51
C ASP A 23 -3.18 -6.28 -9.74
N SER A 24 -4.18 -7.14 -9.55
CA SER A 24 -4.80 -7.93 -10.61
C SER A 24 -5.52 -7.09 -11.67
N ARG A 25 -5.81 -5.81 -11.41
CA ARG A 25 -6.35 -4.86 -12.40
C ARG A 25 -5.31 -4.50 -13.46
N PHE A 26 -4.02 -4.60 -13.11
CA PHE A 26 -2.90 -4.29 -13.98
C PHE A 26 -1.97 -5.51 -14.15
N PRO A 27 -2.43 -6.59 -14.82
CA PRO A 27 -1.66 -7.83 -14.97
C PRO A 27 -0.55 -7.74 -16.03
N ASN A 28 -0.49 -6.65 -16.78
CA ASN A 28 0.49 -6.46 -17.85
C ASN A 28 1.84 -5.98 -17.30
N ARG A 29 2.92 -6.16 -18.07
CA ARG A 29 4.24 -5.60 -17.71
C ARG A 29 4.27 -4.06 -17.74
N ASN A 30 3.30 -3.42 -18.37
CA ASN A 30 3.23 -1.96 -18.48
C ASN A 30 2.55 -1.34 -17.26
N GLN A 31 3.34 -1.07 -16.22
CA GLN A 31 2.87 -0.54 -14.93
C GLN A 31 2.63 0.99 -14.93
N THR A 32 2.63 1.67 -16.09
CA THR A 32 2.41 3.12 -16.15
C THR A 32 1.05 3.53 -15.57
N LYS A 33 -0.01 2.76 -15.81
CA LYS A 33 -1.36 3.05 -15.26
C LYS A 33 -1.44 2.84 -13.75
N ASN A 34 -0.80 1.79 -13.24
CA ASN A 34 -0.71 1.52 -11.80
C ASN A 34 0.02 2.66 -11.08
N CYS A 35 1.18 3.08 -11.61
CA CYS A 35 1.96 4.19 -11.08
C CYS A 35 1.14 5.50 -11.05
N TRP A 36 0.47 5.82 -12.16
CA TRP A 36 -0.36 7.02 -12.24
C TRP A 36 -1.52 6.99 -11.25
N GLN A 37 -2.19 5.84 -11.09
CA GLN A 37 -3.30 5.69 -10.17
C GLN A 37 -2.85 5.92 -8.72
N ASN A 38 -1.74 5.31 -8.30
CA ASN A 38 -1.17 5.50 -6.96
C ASN A 38 -0.75 6.96 -6.71
N TYR A 39 -0.17 7.63 -7.72
CA TYR A 39 0.21 9.04 -7.63
C TYR A 39 -1.02 9.95 -7.42
N VAL A 40 -2.08 9.77 -8.21
CA VAL A 40 -3.29 10.59 -8.12
C VAL A 40 -4.02 10.36 -6.79
N ASP A 41 -4.09 9.10 -6.35
CA ASP A 41 -4.78 8.76 -5.11
C ASP A 41 -4.05 9.34 -3.88
N PHE A 42 -2.72 9.37 -3.88
CA PHE A 42 -1.93 10.07 -2.86
C PHE A 42 -2.28 11.56 -2.78
N HIS A 43 -2.33 12.26 -3.91
CA HIS A 43 -2.62 13.70 -3.93
C HIS A 43 -4.08 14.01 -3.57
N ARG A 44 -5.03 13.15 -3.96
CA ARG A 44 -6.44 13.26 -3.54
C ARG A 44 -6.57 13.09 -2.04
N PHE A 45 -5.88 12.10 -1.48
CA PHE A 45 -5.86 11.87 -0.05
C PHE A 45 -5.24 13.05 0.70
N GLN A 46 -4.08 13.54 0.26
CA GLN A 46 -3.43 14.72 0.82
C GLN A 46 -4.37 15.94 0.81
N LYS A 47 -5.05 16.21 -0.31
CA LYS A 47 -6.04 17.29 -0.40
C LYS A 47 -7.21 17.07 0.56
N ALA A 48 -7.75 15.85 0.62
CA ALA A 48 -8.85 15.52 1.54
C ALA A 48 -8.44 15.67 3.01
N MET A 49 -7.19 15.36 3.35
CA MET A 49 -6.61 15.57 4.69
C MET A 49 -6.48 17.05 5.03
N THR A 50 -6.03 17.89 4.11
CA THR A 50 -5.94 19.34 4.39
C THR A 50 -7.31 19.98 4.67
N THR A 51 -8.40 19.35 4.23
CA THR A 51 -9.77 19.85 4.43
C THR A 51 -10.44 19.29 5.70
N LYS A 52 -9.93 18.20 6.27
CA LYS A 52 -10.50 17.54 7.45
C LYS A 52 -9.41 17.49 8.52
N GLU A 53 -9.53 18.28 9.59
CA GLU A 53 -8.66 18.22 10.78
C GLU A 53 -8.83 16.88 11.53
N GLY A 54 -8.49 15.77 10.89
CA GLY A 54 -8.75 14.41 11.33
C GLY A 54 -7.45 13.64 11.46
N ASN A 55 -7.19 13.18 12.68
CA ASN A 55 -5.99 12.47 13.10
C ASN A 55 -5.60 11.33 12.17
N VAL A 56 -4.29 11.32 11.91
CA VAL A 56 -3.53 10.47 10.99
C VAL A 56 -3.74 8.98 11.28
N SER A 57 -4.42 8.31 10.36
CA SER A 57 -3.99 7.03 9.84
C SER A 57 -3.74 7.27 8.36
N VAL A 58 -2.48 7.62 8.07
CA VAL A 58 -1.92 7.85 6.75
C VAL A 58 -2.19 6.61 5.90
N CYS A 59 -2.45 6.80 4.61
CA CYS A 59 -2.36 5.74 3.62
C CYS A 59 -0.94 5.18 3.61
N GLU A 60 -0.62 4.36 4.60
CA GLU A 60 0.51 3.49 4.64
C GLU A 60 0.03 2.20 3.97
N TRP A 61 0.55 1.96 2.77
CA TRP A 61 0.32 0.74 2.01
C TRP A 61 1.17 -0.39 2.56
#